data_AF-A0A2E7C6U7-F1
#
_entry.id   AF-A0A2E7C6U7-F1
#
_cell.length_a   1.000
_cell.length_b   1.000
_cell.length_c   1.000
_cell.angle_alpha   90.00
_cell.angle_beta   90.00
_cell.angle_gamma   90.00
#
_symmetry.space_group_name_H-M   'P 1'
#
loop_
_entity.id
_entity.type
_entity.pdbx_description
1 polymer ?
#
loop_
_entity_poly.entity_id
_entity_poly.type
_entity_poly.pdbx_seq_one_letter_code
_entity_poly.pdbx_strand_id
1 'polypeptide(L)'
;MYHPASFCRGNSPAHAFASWHRPVACRPLSRPLPEKVPAMTISPALQAIIDAIPADFADPAADYRAVRAMFAPFHGRPVSADLKITLRHYGGVRCGDYVLQGHPSDRIAFHCHGGAFVSTPLDEYHFYAEIIARQIDCRVIMPDYRLAPEHPYPAAHDDCFNAYCGLLDTGVSPGNIVLIGESCGGSLALGLLLRLRDAGLPMPACCISLTGWFDLSVAESPTRGRDPFLTPEWVRNRGRDYVVGQLALDDPRVSPAFAAMHGLPPLYLQIGEYDTVREGALLLAANALRSGVEVTMEGWPGMIQGWHGLVNERVPEAIAAWAGIRKFAHAKTRGTAASSHTG
;
A
#
# COMPACT_ATOMS: atom_id res chain seq x y z
N MET A 1 -55.91 0.07 16.60
CA MET A 1 -56.59 -1.10 17.20
C MET A 1 -55.90 -2.36 16.68
N TYR A 2 -55.03 -2.97 17.47
CA TYR A 2 -54.84 -4.43 17.55
C TYR A 2 -53.88 -4.68 18.73
N HIS A 3 -54.42 -5.30 19.77
CA HIS A 3 -53.67 -5.96 20.85
C HIS A 3 -53.74 -7.48 20.58
N PRO A 4 -52.73 -8.27 20.97
CA PRO A 4 -52.75 -8.96 22.27
C PRO A 4 -51.38 -8.86 23.02
N ALA A 5 -51.33 -8.68 24.34
CA ALA A 5 -51.30 -9.70 25.42
C ALA A 5 -50.14 -10.71 25.26
N SER A 6 -48.98 -10.61 25.94
CA SER A 6 -48.65 -10.73 27.39
C SER A 6 -48.72 -12.16 27.95
N PHE A 7 -47.56 -12.76 28.29
CA PHE A 7 -47.26 -13.58 29.48
C PHE A 7 -45.72 -13.78 29.53
N CYS A 8 -44.98 -13.14 30.46
CA CYS A 8 -44.52 -13.63 31.77
C CYS A 8 -43.71 -14.95 31.68
N ARG A 9 -42.58 -15.20 32.36
CA ARG A 9 -41.75 -14.52 33.36
C ARG A 9 -40.44 -15.33 33.45
N GLY A 10 -39.34 -14.65 33.79
CA GLY A 10 -38.23 -15.13 34.62
C GLY A 10 -37.66 -16.54 34.41
N ASN A 11 -36.40 -16.60 34.00
CA ASN A 11 -35.40 -17.26 34.83
C ASN A 11 -34.02 -16.61 34.67
N SER A 12 -33.41 -16.35 35.82
CA SER A 12 -32.07 -15.77 36.01
C SER A 12 -30.98 -16.78 35.60
N PRO A 13 -29.74 -16.34 35.31
CA PRO A 13 -28.74 -17.12 34.61
C PRO A 13 -27.89 -17.93 35.59
N ALA A 14 -28.03 -19.25 35.56
CA ALA A 14 -27.06 -20.17 36.15
C ALA A 14 -27.10 -21.45 35.31
N HIS A 15 -25.93 -21.92 34.89
CA HIS A 15 -25.70 -23.11 34.05
C HIS A 15 -25.79 -22.93 32.53
N ALA A 16 -24.86 -22.17 31.95
CA ALA A 16 -24.40 -22.42 30.58
C ALA A 16 -22.91 -22.07 30.35
N PHE A 17 -22.10 -22.00 31.41
CA PHE A 17 -20.64 -21.82 31.32
C PHE A 17 -19.93 -23.11 31.73
N ALA A 18 -20.05 -24.17 30.93
CA ALA A 18 -19.28 -25.40 31.16
C ALA A 18 -19.17 -26.27 29.89
N SER A 19 -18.70 -25.72 28.76
CA SER A 19 -18.32 -26.59 27.62
C SER A 19 -17.29 -26.00 26.63
N TRP A 20 -16.53 -24.96 27.01
CA TRP A 20 -15.50 -24.35 26.14
C TRP A 20 -14.07 -24.44 26.69
N HIS A 21 -13.75 -25.51 27.42
CA HIS A 21 -12.37 -25.86 27.74
C HIS A 21 -12.11 -27.32 27.38
N ARG A 22 -11.94 -27.58 26.09
CA ARG A 22 -11.04 -28.66 25.67
C ARG A 22 -9.76 -28.00 25.17
N PRO A 23 -8.61 -28.22 25.83
CA PRO A 23 -7.35 -27.75 25.29
C PRO A 23 -7.14 -28.45 23.95
N VAL A 24 -7.09 -27.68 22.87
CA VAL A 24 -6.58 -28.19 21.60
C VAL A 24 -5.10 -28.47 21.85
N ALA A 25 -4.73 -29.75 21.91
CA ALA A 25 -3.34 -30.14 21.99
C ALA A 25 -2.64 -29.67 20.70
N CYS A 26 -1.92 -28.56 20.78
CA CYS A 26 -0.92 -28.21 19.78
C CYS A 26 0.08 -29.37 19.72
N ARG A 27 -0.01 -30.19 18.67
CA ARG A 27 1.09 -31.11 18.35
C ARG A 27 2.33 -30.25 18.11
N PRO A 28 3.42 -30.42 18.87
CA PRO A 28 4.66 -29.78 18.50
C PRO A 28 5.05 -30.32 17.13
N LEU A 29 5.26 -29.42 16.17
CA LEU A 29 5.90 -29.76 14.91
C LEU A 29 7.34 -30.18 15.25
N SER A 30 7.56 -31.47 15.46
CA SER A 30 8.86 -32.06 15.78
C SER A 30 9.75 -32.19 14.54
N ARG A 31 9.64 -31.24 13.60
CA ARG A 31 10.56 -31.14 12.48
C ARG A 31 11.65 -30.16 12.92
N PRO A 32 12.92 -30.58 13.05
CA PRO A 32 13.98 -29.63 13.34
C PRO A 32 13.94 -28.51 12.29
N LEU A 33 14.02 -27.26 12.75
CA LEU A 33 14.24 -26.12 11.86
C LEU A 33 15.46 -26.48 11.00
N PRO A 34 15.41 -26.29 9.67
CA PRO A 34 16.58 -26.55 8.84
C PRO A 34 17.77 -25.81 9.43
N GLU A 35 18.86 -26.54 9.69
CA GLU A 35 20.12 -25.96 10.15
C GLU A 35 20.55 -24.92 9.12
N LYS A 36 20.46 -23.64 9.52
CA LYS A 36 20.77 -22.45 8.74
C LYS A 36 20.03 -22.39 7.39
N VAL A 37 18.89 -21.71 7.38
CA VAL A 37 18.49 -20.97 6.17
C VAL A 37 19.69 -20.08 5.82
N PRO A 38 20.32 -20.23 4.63
CA PRO A 38 21.39 -19.34 4.26
C PRO A 38 20.84 -17.92 4.37
N ALA A 39 21.49 -17.06 5.14
CA ALA A 39 21.15 -15.64 5.15
C ALA A 39 21.16 -15.22 3.68
N MET A 40 20.00 -14.82 3.13
CA MET A 40 19.99 -14.21 1.82
C MET A 40 20.79 -12.93 1.96
N THR A 41 22.07 -12.99 1.60
CA THR A 41 22.87 -11.82 1.32
C THR A 41 22.19 -11.10 0.17
N ILE A 42 21.84 -9.84 0.39
CA ILE A 42 21.35 -8.96 -0.66
C ILE A 42 22.28 -9.01 -1.88
N SER A 43 21.71 -8.87 -3.07
CA SER A 43 22.45 -8.95 -4.31
C SER A 43 23.50 -7.84 -4.39
N PRO A 44 24.61 -8.06 -5.12
CA PRO A 44 25.60 -7.00 -5.36
C PRO A 44 24.99 -5.75 -6.02
N ALA A 45 23.94 -5.92 -6.82
CA ALA A 45 23.21 -4.81 -7.44
C ALA A 45 22.50 -3.95 -6.39
N LEU A 46 21.80 -4.58 -5.44
CA LEU A 46 21.17 -3.87 -4.34
C LEU A 46 22.22 -3.23 -3.41
N GLN A 47 23.29 -3.94 -3.08
CA GLN A 47 24.37 -3.40 -2.26
C GLN A 47 24.99 -2.16 -2.89
N ALA A 48 25.27 -2.16 -4.20
CA ALA A 48 25.83 -1.00 -4.89
C ALA A 48 24.90 0.22 -4.87
N ILE A 49 23.58 0.01 -4.92
CA ILE A 49 22.61 1.09 -4.78
C ILE A 49 22.64 1.64 -3.36
N ILE A 50 22.66 0.77 -2.35
CA ILE A 50 22.76 1.16 -0.94
C ILE A 50 24.02 1.99 -0.68
N ASP A 51 25.16 1.55 -1.21
CA ASP A 51 26.45 2.23 -1.05
C ASP A 51 26.50 3.60 -1.75
N ALA A 52 25.62 3.84 -2.73
CA ALA A 52 25.52 5.09 -3.47
C ALA A 52 24.57 6.11 -2.83
N ILE A 53 23.85 5.75 -1.77
CA ILE A 53 22.91 6.65 -1.09
C ILE A 53 23.71 7.74 -0.36
N PRO A 54 23.39 9.03 -0.56
CA PRO A 54 23.98 10.10 0.23
C PRO A 54 23.70 9.94 1.72
N ALA A 55 24.68 10.21 2.58
CA ALA A 55 24.50 10.08 4.03
C ALA A 55 23.38 10.98 4.60
N ASP A 56 23.06 12.08 3.90
CA ASP A 56 22.02 13.05 4.22
C ASP A 56 20.69 12.81 3.46
N PHE A 57 20.54 11.67 2.77
CA PHE A 57 19.35 11.36 1.97
C PHE A 57 18.02 11.53 2.75
N ALA A 58 18.02 11.12 4.02
CA ALA A 58 16.90 11.30 4.94
C ALA A 58 17.31 12.09 6.20
N ASP A 59 17.96 13.24 6.01
CA ASP A 59 18.26 14.18 7.10
C ASP A 59 16.97 14.61 7.83
N PRO A 60 16.76 14.25 9.10
CA PRO A 60 15.56 14.63 9.86
C PRO A 60 15.35 16.13 9.98
N ALA A 61 16.42 16.94 9.86
CA ALA A 61 16.35 18.40 9.90
C ALA A 61 15.94 19.04 8.56
N ALA A 62 15.93 18.27 7.46
CA ALA A 62 15.54 18.76 6.14
C ALA A 62 14.06 19.19 6.13
N ASP A 63 13.81 20.39 5.61
CA ASP A 63 12.45 20.84 5.31
C ASP A 63 11.89 20.12 4.06
N TYR A 64 10.59 20.28 3.81
CA TYR A 64 9.94 19.63 2.67
C TYR A 64 10.52 20.04 1.31
N ARG A 65 11.15 21.22 1.18
CA ARG A 65 11.75 21.67 -0.08
C ARG A 65 13.05 20.94 -0.34
N ALA A 66 13.89 20.79 0.69
CA ALA A 66 15.09 19.98 0.64
C ALA A 66 14.76 18.51 0.34
N VAL A 67 13.70 17.97 0.96
CA VAL A 67 13.21 16.61 0.64
C VAL A 67 12.81 16.50 -0.84
N ARG A 68 12.01 17.43 -1.37
CA ARG A 68 11.63 17.42 -2.79
C ARG A 68 12.86 17.45 -3.70
N ALA A 69 13.83 18.32 -3.41
CA ALA A 69 15.06 18.44 -4.18
C ALA A 69 15.92 17.16 -4.14
N MET A 70 16.04 16.52 -2.96
CA MET A 70 16.79 15.27 -2.78
C MET A 70 16.15 14.11 -3.53
N PHE A 71 14.82 14.03 -3.55
CA PHE A 71 14.09 12.90 -4.14
C PHE A 71 13.84 13.05 -5.64
N ALA A 72 13.78 14.27 -6.18
CA ALA A 72 13.49 14.52 -7.60
C ALA A 72 14.38 13.71 -8.58
N PRO A 73 15.70 13.59 -8.39
CA PRO A 73 16.55 12.78 -9.28
C PRO A 73 16.25 11.27 -9.29
N PHE A 74 15.71 10.75 -8.18
CA PHE A 74 15.36 9.33 -8.06
C PHE A 74 14.06 9.01 -8.78
N HIS A 75 13.17 10.00 -8.88
CA HIS A 75 11.83 9.83 -9.40
C HIS A 75 11.66 10.30 -10.84
N GLY A 76 12.32 11.39 -11.25
CA GLY A 76 12.22 11.99 -12.60
C GLY A 76 12.92 11.18 -13.70
N ARG A 77 12.63 9.88 -13.79
CA ARG A 77 13.26 8.95 -14.73
C ARG A 77 12.51 8.89 -16.05
N PRO A 78 13.21 8.71 -17.18
CA PRO A 78 12.58 8.55 -18.47
C PRO A 78 11.73 7.28 -18.50
N VAL A 79 10.62 7.36 -19.23
CA VAL A 79 9.78 6.22 -19.58
C VAL A 79 10.10 5.74 -20.99
N SER A 80 9.74 4.50 -21.28
CA SER A 80 9.83 3.94 -22.63
C SER A 80 8.89 4.62 -23.63
N ALA A 81 9.24 4.53 -24.92
CA ALA A 81 8.46 5.10 -26.00
C ALA A 81 7.10 4.41 -26.22
N ASP A 82 6.95 3.16 -25.80
CA ASP A 82 5.70 2.39 -25.90
C ASP A 82 4.73 2.67 -24.74
N LEU A 83 5.11 3.45 -23.73
CA LEU A 83 4.19 3.91 -22.70
C LEU A 83 3.45 5.18 -23.16
N LYS A 84 2.17 5.03 -23.53
CA LYS A 84 1.32 6.18 -23.80
C LYS A 84 0.85 6.81 -22.49
N ILE A 85 1.25 8.05 -22.25
CA ILE A 85 0.80 8.87 -21.12
C ILE A 85 -0.26 9.85 -21.61
N THR A 86 -1.42 9.86 -20.97
CA THR A 86 -2.48 10.85 -21.18
C THR A 86 -2.86 11.50 -19.86
N LEU A 87 -2.86 12.83 -19.78
CA LEU A 87 -3.42 13.51 -18.61
C LEU A 87 -4.94 13.59 -18.73
N ARG A 88 -5.65 13.14 -17.70
CA ARG A 88 -7.12 13.15 -17.62
C ARG A 88 -7.59 13.73 -16.30
N HIS A 89 -8.88 14.02 -16.20
CA HIS A 89 -9.50 14.39 -14.93
C HIS A 89 -10.55 13.34 -14.56
N TYR A 90 -10.46 12.81 -13.35
CA TYR A 90 -11.47 11.94 -12.75
C TYR A 90 -11.96 12.59 -11.46
N GLY A 91 -13.27 12.86 -11.36
CA GLY A 91 -13.83 13.52 -10.17
C GLY A 91 -13.22 14.90 -9.89
N GLY A 92 -12.80 15.61 -10.93
CA GLY A 92 -12.13 16.92 -10.81
C GLY A 92 -10.63 16.86 -10.48
N VAL A 93 -10.05 15.68 -10.28
CA VAL A 93 -8.63 15.50 -9.95
C VAL A 93 -7.84 15.16 -11.21
N ARG A 94 -6.72 15.86 -11.44
CA ARG A 94 -5.79 15.56 -12.54
C ARG A 94 -5.13 14.20 -12.25
N CYS A 95 -5.15 13.30 -13.23
CA CYS A 95 -4.54 11.98 -13.13
C CYS A 95 -3.71 11.69 -14.38
N GLY A 96 -2.61 10.97 -14.20
CA GLY A 96 -1.93 10.29 -15.28
C GLY A 96 -2.68 9.00 -15.64
N ASP A 97 -2.90 8.80 -16.94
CA ASP A 97 -3.49 7.60 -17.52
C ASP A 97 -2.47 6.95 -18.45
N TYR A 98 -1.99 5.77 -18.06
CA TYR A 98 -0.84 5.10 -18.64
C TYR A 98 -1.28 3.79 -19.29
N VAL A 99 -0.98 3.64 -20.58
CA VAL A 99 -1.31 2.45 -21.36
C VAL A 99 -0.08 2.03 -22.18
N LEU A 100 0.34 0.77 -22.04
CA LEU A 100 1.37 0.18 -22.90
C LEU A 100 0.78 -0.08 -24.30
N GLN A 101 1.39 0.50 -25.33
CA GLN A 101 0.96 0.32 -26.71
C GLN A 101 1.09 -1.14 -27.15
N GLY A 102 0.07 -1.66 -27.82
CA GLY A 102 0.02 -3.08 -28.23
C GLY A 102 -0.38 -4.06 -27.13
N HIS A 103 -0.62 -3.58 -25.90
CA HIS A 103 -1.00 -4.40 -24.73
C HIS A 103 -2.33 -3.91 -24.12
N PRO A 104 -3.47 -4.04 -24.82
CA PRO A 104 -4.76 -3.67 -24.26
C PRO A 104 -5.10 -4.58 -23.07
N SER A 105 -5.50 -3.96 -21.95
CA SER A 105 -5.88 -4.67 -20.73
C SER A 105 -7.06 -3.95 -20.08
N ASP A 106 -8.09 -4.72 -19.74
CA ASP A 106 -9.25 -4.20 -18.97
C ASP A 106 -8.92 -4.07 -17.47
N ARG A 107 -7.77 -4.60 -17.04
CA ARG A 107 -7.28 -4.45 -15.67
C ARG A 107 -6.71 -3.06 -15.50
N ILE A 108 -7.11 -2.41 -14.40
CA ILE A 108 -6.64 -1.08 -14.04
C ILE A 108 -5.95 -1.14 -12.68
N ALA A 109 -4.71 -0.67 -12.60
CA ALA A 109 -4.11 -0.31 -11.33
C ALA A 109 -4.44 1.15 -11.00
N PHE A 110 -5.19 1.39 -9.93
CA PHE A 110 -5.33 2.73 -9.35
C PHE A 110 -4.21 2.91 -8.33
N HIS A 111 -3.19 3.71 -8.66
CA HIS A 111 -1.96 3.80 -7.89
C HIS A 111 -1.90 5.09 -7.07
N CYS A 112 -1.89 4.97 -5.75
CA CYS A 112 -1.53 6.07 -4.84
C CYS A 112 -0.01 6.02 -4.62
N HIS A 113 0.72 6.98 -5.17
CA HIS A 113 2.18 7.02 -5.10
C HIS A 113 2.70 7.32 -3.69
N GLY A 114 3.98 7.06 -3.45
CA GLY A 114 4.68 7.43 -2.22
C GLY A 114 5.11 8.89 -2.18
N GLY A 115 6.28 9.18 -1.62
CA GLY A 115 6.79 10.55 -1.46
C GLY A 115 6.47 11.19 -0.10
N ALA A 116 6.18 10.37 0.92
CA ALA A 116 5.96 10.80 2.30
C ALA A 116 4.94 11.94 2.46
N PHE A 117 3.91 11.98 1.62
CA PHE A 117 2.89 13.03 1.48
C PHE A 117 3.38 14.42 1.05
N VAL A 118 4.69 14.61 0.93
CA VAL A 118 5.29 15.94 0.71
C VAL A 118 6.05 16.06 -0.61
N SER A 119 6.34 14.96 -1.30
CA SER A 119 7.10 14.96 -2.56
C SER A 119 6.40 14.16 -3.66
N THR A 120 7.08 14.00 -4.79
CA THR A 120 6.67 13.24 -5.99
C THR A 120 5.40 13.75 -6.69
N PRO A 121 5.42 14.97 -7.25
CA PRO A 121 4.34 15.38 -8.15
C PRO A 121 4.23 14.42 -9.35
N LEU A 122 3.04 14.29 -9.92
CA LEU A 122 2.75 13.34 -11.02
C LEU A 122 3.77 13.41 -12.17
N ASP A 123 4.18 14.63 -12.53
CA ASP A 123 5.06 14.90 -13.67
C ASP A 123 6.48 14.35 -13.48
N GLU A 124 6.86 14.04 -12.23
CA GLU A 124 8.14 13.45 -11.86
C GLU A 124 8.03 11.96 -11.53
N TYR A 125 6.87 11.31 -11.67
CA TYR A 125 6.67 9.94 -11.15
C TYR A 125 6.20 8.91 -12.21
N HIS A 126 6.24 9.29 -13.49
CA HIS A 126 5.74 8.44 -14.58
C HIS A 126 6.41 7.06 -14.68
N PHE A 127 7.70 6.94 -14.34
CA PHE A 127 8.45 5.68 -14.44
C PHE A 127 7.84 4.56 -13.58
N TYR A 128 7.26 4.89 -12.43
CA TYR A 128 6.69 3.89 -11.53
C TYR A 128 5.38 3.33 -12.07
N ALA A 129 4.59 4.18 -12.74
CA ALA A 129 3.41 3.73 -13.47
C ALA A 129 3.80 2.77 -14.61
N GLU A 130 4.95 2.98 -15.27
CA GLU A 130 5.46 2.02 -16.25
C GLU A 130 5.81 0.67 -15.62
N ILE A 131 6.52 0.68 -14.48
CA ILE A 131 6.85 -0.54 -13.74
C ILE A 131 5.56 -1.30 -13.43
N ILE A 132 4.55 -0.64 -12.84
CA ILE A 132 3.26 -1.26 -12.53
C ILE A 132 2.59 -1.81 -13.79
N ALA A 133 2.52 -1.01 -14.87
CA ALA A 133 1.87 -1.41 -16.11
C ALA A 133 2.49 -2.70 -16.68
N ARG A 134 3.83 -2.79 -16.71
CA ARG A 134 4.55 -3.97 -17.22
C ARG A 134 4.48 -5.15 -16.27
N GLN A 135 4.60 -4.91 -14.98
CA GLN A 135 4.68 -5.96 -13.96
C GLN A 135 3.33 -6.60 -13.65
N ILE A 136 2.21 -5.89 -13.84
CA ILE A 136 0.86 -6.41 -13.63
C ILE A 136 0.11 -6.65 -14.95
N ASP A 137 0.61 -6.15 -16.08
CA ASP A 137 -0.09 -6.19 -17.37
C ASP A 137 -1.46 -5.48 -17.28
N CYS A 138 -1.40 -4.16 -17.07
CA CYS A 138 -2.55 -3.33 -16.80
C CYS A 138 -2.38 -1.89 -17.31
N ARG A 139 -3.52 -1.21 -17.45
CA ARG A 139 -3.58 0.25 -17.50
C ARG A 139 -3.36 0.81 -16.10
N VAL A 140 -2.67 1.94 -15.96
CA VAL A 140 -2.46 2.58 -14.65
C VAL A 140 -3.16 3.94 -14.62
N ILE A 141 -3.87 4.22 -13.53
CA ILE A 141 -4.42 5.53 -13.21
C ILE A 141 -3.72 6.01 -11.93
N MET A 142 -3.06 7.16 -11.98
CA MET A 142 -2.35 7.74 -10.85
C MET A 142 -2.84 9.17 -10.62
N PRO A 143 -3.53 9.47 -9.51
CA PRO A 143 -3.95 10.83 -9.19
C PRO A 143 -2.75 11.70 -8.82
N ASP A 144 -2.72 12.92 -9.34
CA ASP A 144 -1.85 14.01 -8.88
C ASP A 144 -2.46 14.64 -7.63
N TYR A 145 -2.47 13.88 -6.54
CA TYR A 145 -3.07 14.34 -5.29
C TYR A 145 -2.26 15.49 -4.69
N ARG A 146 -2.93 16.41 -4.02
CA ARG A 146 -2.28 17.57 -3.41
C ARG A 146 -1.35 17.17 -2.27
N LEU A 147 -0.17 17.81 -2.24
CA LEU A 147 0.91 17.51 -1.30
C LEU A 147 0.92 18.47 -0.11
N ALA A 148 1.41 17.96 1.01
CA ALA A 148 1.72 18.73 2.20
C ALA A 148 3.11 19.41 2.08
N PRO A 149 3.35 20.48 2.86
CA PRO A 149 2.44 21.12 3.83
C PRO A 149 1.47 22.12 3.20
N GLU A 150 1.57 22.41 1.90
CA GLU A 150 0.68 23.36 1.23
C GLU A 150 -0.80 22.94 1.29
N HIS A 151 -1.03 21.62 1.23
CA HIS A 151 -2.34 21.00 1.35
C HIS A 151 -2.26 19.84 2.36
N PRO A 152 -2.43 20.14 3.66
CA PRO A 152 -2.35 19.11 4.69
C PRO A 152 -3.53 18.14 4.61
N TYR A 153 -3.54 17.12 5.48
CA TYR A 153 -4.71 16.27 5.68
C TYR A 153 -6.01 17.11 5.78
N PRO A 154 -7.13 16.71 5.13
CA PRO A 154 -7.35 15.49 4.36
C PRO A 154 -7.16 15.63 2.83
N ALA A 155 -6.47 16.66 2.33
CA ALA A 155 -6.47 16.99 0.89
C ALA A 155 -6.10 15.80 -0.02
N ALA A 156 -5.02 15.07 0.29
CA ALA A 156 -4.63 13.88 -0.47
C ALA A 156 -5.68 12.75 -0.41
N HIS A 157 -6.32 12.53 0.76
CA HIS A 157 -7.41 11.55 0.86
C HIS A 157 -8.62 11.94 0.03
N ASP A 158 -8.97 13.23 0.00
CA ASP A 158 -10.08 13.74 -0.81
C ASP A 158 -9.80 13.56 -2.30
N ASP A 159 -8.57 13.86 -2.73
CA ASP A 159 -8.19 13.73 -4.13
C ASP A 159 -8.19 12.25 -4.58
N CYS A 160 -7.62 11.35 -3.78
CA CYS A 160 -7.67 9.91 -4.08
C CYS A 160 -9.11 9.38 -4.12
N PHE A 161 -9.97 9.80 -3.19
CA PHE A 161 -11.38 9.42 -3.15
C PHE A 161 -12.16 9.93 -4.37
N ASN A 162 -12.02 11.21 -4.69
CA ASN A 162 -12.70 11.83 -5.83
C ASN A 162 -12.21 11.23 -7.16
N ALA A 163 -10.91 11.00 -7.32
CA ALA A 163 -10.34 10.37 -8.50
C ALA A 163 -10.84 8.94 -8.69
N TYR A 164 -10.94 8.14 -7.62
CA TYR A 164 -11.48 6.79 -7.70
C TYR A 164 -12.97 6.79 -8.07
N CYS A 165 -13.79 7.61 -7.42
CA CYS A 165 -15.22 7.72 -7.74
C CYS A 165 -15.42 8.19 -9.18
N GLY A 166 -14.69 9.23 -9.60
CA GLY A 166 -14.77 9.71 -10.98
C GLY A 166 -14.28 8.71 -12.03
N LEU A 167 -13.38 7.78 -11.66
CA LEU A 167 -13.03 6.66 -12.52
C LEU A 167 -14.20 5.69 -12.66
N LEU A 168 -14.90 5.35 -11.57
CA LEU A 168 -16.10 4.52 -11.62
C LEU A 168 -17.21 5.15 -12.47
N ASP A 169 -17.38 6.48 -12.42
CA ASP A 169 -18.37 7.21 -13.21
C ASP A 169 -18.15 7.08 -14.72
N THR A 170 -16.95 6.69 -15.17
CA THR A 170 -16.67 6.39 -16.58
C THR A 170 -17.20 5.03 -17.04
N GLY A 171 -17.82 4.26 -16.14
CA GLY A 171 -18.33 2.91 -16.40
C GLY A 171 -17.31 1.80 -16.19
N VAL A 172 -16.14 2.10 -15.62
CA VAL A 172 -15.15 1.08 -15.24
C VAL A 172 -15.73 0.17 -14.16
N SER A 173 -15.66 -1.14 -14.38
CA SER A 173 -16.06 -2.12 -13.37
C SER A 173 -15.09 -2.12 -12.18
N PRO A 174 -15.56 -1.93 -10.93
CA PRO A 174 -14.72 -1.98 -9.74
C PRO A 174 -13.93 -3.30 -9.60
N GLY A 175 -14.53 -4.41 -10.07
CA GLY A 175 -13.90 -5.74 -10.08
C GLY A 175 -12.72 -5.90 -11.06
N ASN A 176 -12.43 -4.89 -11.87
CA ASN A 176 -11.25 -4.82 -12.72
C ASN A 176 -10.13 -3.95 -12.11
N ILE A 177 -10.40 -3.27 -11.00
CA ILE A 177 -9.46 -2.34 -10.38
C ILE A 177 -8.65 -3.06 -9.30
N VAL A 178 -7.33 -2.93 -9.38
CA VAL A 178 -6.40 -3.19 -8.28
C VAL A 178 -6.02 -1.85 -7.69
N LEU A 179 -6.27 -1.65 -6.41
CA LEU A 179 -5.75 -0.49 -5.70
C LEU A 179 -4.31 -0.78 -5.29
N ILE A 180 -3.38 0.12 -5.61
CA ILE A 180 -1.97 -0.02 -5.24
C ILE A 180 -1.55 1.21 -4.43
N GLY A 181 -0.90 0.99 -3.29
CA GLY A 181 -0.33 2.05 -2.48
C GLY A 181 1.13 1.78 -2.13
N GLU A 182 2.01 2.72 -2.44
CA GLU A 182 3.44 2.67 -2.14
C GLU A 182 3.79 3.63 -1.01
N SER A 183 4.53 3.18 0.01
CA SER A 183 4.90 4.01 1.18
C SER A 183 3.70 4.77 1.77
N CYS A 184 3.70 6.11 1.83
CA CYS A 184 2.55 6.91 2.27
C CYS A 184 1.28 6.69 1.43
N GLY A 185 1.44 6.36 0.15
CA GLY A 185 0.37 5.94 -0.73
C GLY A 185 -0.33 4.67 -0.25
N GLY A 186 0.34 3.83 0.54
CA GLY A 186 -0.27 2.75 1.30
C GLY A 186 -1.35 3.26 2.28
N SER A 187 -1.04 4.31 3.05
CA SER A 187 -2.04 4.95 3.91
C SER A 187 -3.17 5.60 3.13
N LEU A 188 -2.88 6.25 2.00
CA LEU A 188 -3.92 6.83 1.14
C LEU A 188 -4.84 5.76 0.55
N ALA A 189 -4.27 4.64 0.09
CA ALA A 189 -5.02 3.51 -0.44
C ALA A 189 -5.93 2.90 0.64
N LEU A 190 -5.42 2.64 1.84
CA LEU A 190 -6.26 2.11 2.94
C LEU A 190 -7.32 3.13 3.38
N GLY A 191 -6.97 4.42 3.46
CA GLY A 191 -7.93 5.49 3.75
C GLY A 191 -9.03 5.61 2.70
N LEU A 192 -8.70 5.42 1.42
CA LEU A 192 -9.66 5.34 0.32
C LEU A 192 -10.65 4.19 0.57
N LEU A 193 -10.16 2.97 0.84
CA LEU A 193 -11.03 1.82 1.08
C LEU A 193 -11.95 2.03 2.28
N LEU A 194 -11.42 2.58 3.39
CA LEU A 194 -12.23 2.89 4.58
C LEU A 194 -13.37 3.87 4.25
N ARG A 195 -13.08 4.92 3.47
CA ARG A 195 -14.10 5.86 3.00
C ARG A 195 -15.12 5.22 2.06
N LEU A 196 -14.68 4.35 1.15
CA LEU A 196 -15.59 3.63 0.26
C LEU A 196 -16.54 2.74 1.05
N ARG A 197 -16.03 2.01 2.06
CA ARG A 197 -16.85 1.20 2.96
C ARG A 197 -17.89 2.06 3.68
N ASP A 198 -17.44 3.14 4.32
CA ASP A 198 -18.29 3.98 5.15
C ASP A 198 -19.37 4.70 4.32
N ALA A 199 -19.09 4.97 3.04
CA ALA A 199 -20.04 5.53 2.08
C ALA A 199 -20.92 4.46 1.38
N GLY A 200 -20.70 3.16 1.62
CA GLY A 200 -21.41 2.08 0.92
C GLY A 200 -21.13 2.01 -0.58
N LEU A 201 -19.95 2.47 -1.01
CA LEU A 201 -19.55 2.51 -2.41
C LEU A 201 -18.82 1.24 -2.85
N PRO A 202 -18.79 0.93 -4.17
CA PRO A 202 -18.13 -0.26 -4.67
C PRO A 202 -16.62 -0.29 -4.35
N MET A 203 -16.15 -1.45 -3.90
CA MET A 203 -14.74 -1.71 -3.61
C MET A 203 -13.96 -2.14 -4.87
N PRO A 204 -12.65 -1.85 -4.95
CA PRO A 204 -11.79 -2.49 -5.94
C PRO A 204 -11.70 -3.99 -5.65
N ALA A 205 -11.22 -4.75 -6.65
CA ALA A 205 -11.07 -6.21 -6.53
C ALA A 205 -10.14 -6.63 -5.39
N CYS A 206 -9.07 -5.85 -5.17
CA CYS A 206 -8.12 -6.03 -4.09
C CYS A 206 -7.28 -4.77 -3.88
N CYS A 207 -6.51 -4.76 -2.79
CA CYS A 207 -5.50 -3.74 -2.51
C CYS A 207 -4.12 -4.37 -2.32
N ILE A 208 -3.12 -3.80 -2.97
CA ILE A 208 -1.73 -4.22 -2.91
C ILE A 208 -0.90 -3.09 -2.33
N SER A 209 -0.11 -3.39 -1.30
CA SER A 209 0.81 -2.43 -0.71
C SER A 209 2.26 -2.80 -0.99
N LEU A 210 3.01 -1.77 -1.42
CA LEU A 210 4.45 -1.82 -1.65
C LEU A 210 5.13 -1.01 -0.55
N THR A 211 5.68 -1.66 0.48
CA THR A 211 6.31 -0.96 1.62
C THR A 211 5.43 0.09 2.28
N GLY A 212 4.14 -0.21 2.45
CA GLY A 212 3.16 0.76 2.94
C GLY A 212 3.48 1.29 4.33
N TRP A 213 3.40 2.61 4.47
CA TRP A 213 3.51 3.31 5.74
C TRP A 213 2.11 3.48 6.33
N PHE A 214 1.80 2.77 7.42
CA PHE A 214 0.45 2.69 8.01
C PHE A 214 0.32 3.21 9.44
N ASP A 215 1.45 3.61 10.03
CA ASP A 215 1.56 4.18 11.36
C ASP A 215 2.53 5.37 11.29
N LEU A 216 1.99 6.59 11.24
CA LEU A 216 2.80 7.81 11.19
C LEU A 216 3.56 8.08 12.48
N SER A 217 3.18 7.44 13.60
CA SER A 217 3.95 7.54 14.84
C SER A 217 5.24 6.73 14.79
N VAL A 218 5.35 5.78 13.83
CA VAL A 218 6.48 4.88 13.62
C VAL A 218 6.83 4.10 14.89
N ALA A 219 6.15 2.97 15.09
CA ALA A 219 6.45 2.06 16.18
C ALA A 219 7.93 1.66 16.26
N GLU A 220 8.39 1.40 17.49
CA GLU A 220 9.73 0.88 17.76
C GLU A 220 9.93 -0.51 17.13
N SER A 221 11.12 -0.74 16.56
CA SER A 221 11.45 -1.97 15.82
C SER A 221 12.76 -2.60 16.33
N PRO A 222 12.86 -3.94 16.38
CA PRO A 222 14.12 -4.63 16.65
C PRO A 222 15.17 -4.43 15.54
N THR A 223 14.74 -4.04 14.33
CA THR A 223 15.61 -3.71 13.19
C THR A 223 15.81 -2.20 13.02
N ARG A 224 15.46 -1.40 14.04
CA ARG A 224 15.58 0.06 14.01
C ARG A 224 16.98 0.52 13.57
N GLY A 225 17.00 1.45 12.61
CA GLY A 225 18.23 2.05 12.09
C GLY A 225 19.00 1.16 11.11
N ARG A 226 18.43 0.02 10.67
CA ARG A 226 19.02 -0.83 9.63
C ARG A 226 18.53 -0.51 8.22
N ASP A 227 17.50 0.31 8.10
CA ASP A 227 17.07 0.90 6.83
C ASP A 227 18.17 1.87 6.35
N PRO A 228 18.76 1.67 5.17
CA PRO A 228 19.78 2.57 4.65
C PRO A 228 19.19 3.86 4.07
N PHE A 229 17.87 3.91 3.83
CA PHE A 229 17.23 5.07 3.24
C PHE A 229 16.58 5.97 4.28
N LEU A 230 15.77 5.40 5.17
CA LEU A 230 14.91 6.18 6.04
C LEU A 230 15.29 6.03 7.51
N THR A 231 15.06 7.09 8.28
CA THR A 231 15.16 7.03 9.74
C THR A 231 13.78 7.22 10.38
N PRO A 232 13.51 6.60 11.55
CA PRO A 232 12.23 6.79 12.24
C PRO A 232 11.90 8.26 12.53
N GLU A 233 12.93 9.07 12.83
CA GLU A 233 12.74 10.49 13.11
C GLU A 233 12.35 11.26 11.84
N TRP A 234 13.04 11.00 10.72
CA TRP A 234 12.68 11.60 9.44
C TRP A 234 11.24 11.26 9.04
N VAL A 235 10.83 9.98 9.14
CA VAL A 235 9.47 9.55 8.80
C VAL A 235 8.42 10.24 9.68
N ARG A 236 8.65 10.33 11.00
CA ARG A 236 7.77 11.09 11.91
C ARG A 236 7.69 12.58 11.55
N ASN A 237 8.79 13.20 11.12
CA ASN A 237 8.78 14.60 10.69
C ASN A 237 7.94 14.81 9.44
N ARG A 238 8.02 13.91 8.45
CA ARG A 238 7.12 13.94 7.28
C ARG A 238 5.66 13.76 7.67
N GLY A 239 5.38 12.94 8.68
CA GLY A 239 4.02 12.79 9.20
C GLY A 239 3.50 14.07 9.84
N ARG A 240 4.36 14.81 10.55
CA ARG A 240 4.05 16.14 11.10
C ARG A 240 3.81 17.17 10.01
N ASP A 241 4.61 17.16 8.95
CA ASP A 241 4.39 18.01 7.77
C ASP A 241 3.02 17.74 7.14
N TYR A 242 2.57 16.48 7.11
CA TYR A 242 1.28 16.09 6.56
C TYR A 242 0.07 16.52 7.40
N VAL A 243 0.13 16.29 8.72
CA VAL A 243 -1.01 16.59 9.60
C VAL A 243 -1.03 18.05 10.07
N VAL A 244 0.11 18.75 10.09
CA VAL A 244 0.26 20.15 10.55
C VAL A 244 -0.45 20.38 11.90
N GLY A 245 -0.27 19.44 12.83
CA GLY A 245 -0.86 19.49 14.17
C GLY A 245 -2.38 19.26 14.25
N GLN A 246 -3.06 18.99 13.13
CA GLN A 246 -4.51 18.73 13.13
C GLN A 246 -4.88 17.42 13.82
N LEU A 247 -4.00 16.41 13.71
CA LEU A 247 -4.20 15.06 14.23
C LEU A 247 -2.94 14.56 14.93
N ALA A 248 -3.15 13.67 15.90
CA ALA A 248 -2.06 12.84 16.42
C ALA A 248 -1.57 11.91 15.30
N LEU A 249 -0.28 11.56 15.33
CA LEU A 249 0.31 10.71 14.29
C LEU A 249 -0.24 9.28 14.33
N ASP A 250 -0.77 8.81 15.45
CA ASP A 250 -1.43 7.51 15.61
C ASP A 250 -2.95 7.57 15.39
N ASP A 251 -3.51 8.71 14.95
CA ASP A 251 -4.95 8.82 14.66
C ASP A 251 -5.33 7.86 13.52
N PRO A 252 -6.36 7.00 13.70
CA PRO A 252 -6.75 5.99 12.71
C PRO A 252 -7.07 6.51 11.31
N ARG A 253 -7.38 7.81 11.16
CA ARG A 253 -7.68 8.43 9.87
C ARG A 253 -6.46 8.65 8.99
N VAL A 254 -5.29 8.79 9.60
CA VAL A 254 -4.00 8.94 8.90
C VAL A 254 -3.13 7.71 9.09
N SER A 255 -3.26 7.02 10.22
CA SER A 255 -2.58 5.77 10.56
C SER A 255 -3.56 4.59 10.53
N PRO A 256 -3.87 4.04 9.35
CA PRO A 256 -4.86 2.98 9.22
C PRO A 256 -4.48 1.71 9.98
N ALA A 257 -3.23 1.51 10.43
CA ALA A 257 -2.89 0.39 11.33
C ALA A 257 -3.81 0.30 12.56
N PHE A 258 -4.37 1.43 13.01
CA PHE A 258 -5.28 1.54 14.15
C PHE A 258 -6.78 1.64 13.78
N ALA A 259 -7.12 1.58 12.50
CA ALA A 259 -8.50 1.70 12.03
C ALA A 259 -9.31 0.39 12.16
N ALA A 260 -10.64 0.50 12.13
CA ALA A 260 -11.51 -0.67 11.99
C ALA A 260 -11.42 -1.18 10.54
N MET A 261 -11.13 -2.47 10.34
CA MET A 261 -10.81 -3.04 9.01
C MET A 261 -11.90 -3.92 8.40
N HIS A 262 -13.03 -4.11 9.07
CA HIS A 262 -14.08 -4.98 8.54
C HIS A 262 -14.59 -4.46 7.18
N GLY A 263 -15.02 -5.38 6.32
CA GLY A 263 -15.61 -5.04 5.01
C GLY A 263 -14.61 -4.58 3.94
N LEU A 264 -13.31 -4.58 4.22
CA LEU A 264 -12.29 -4.29 3.21
C LEU A 264 -12.09 -5.47 2.23
N PRO A 265 -11.68 -5.19 0.98
CA PRO A 265 -11.34 -6.24 0.02
C PRO A 265 -10.05 -6.97 0.42
N PRO A 266 -9.69 -8.07 -0.27
CA PRO A 266 -8.44 -8.78 -0.02
C PRO A 266 -7.21 -7.86 -0.09
N LEU A 267 -6.33 -7.99 0.90
CA LEU A 267 -5.10 -7.21 1.04
C LEU A 267 -3.87 -8.07 0.72
N TYR A 268 -2.94 -7.52 -0.04
CA TYR A 268 -1.61 -8.09 -0.27
C TYR A 268 -0.54 -7.09 0.15
N LEU A 269 0.28 -7.47 1.13
CA LEU A 269 1.26 -6.58 1.75
C LEU A 269 2.66 -7.14 1.54
N GLN A 270 3.54 -6.37 0.91
CA GLN A 270 4.97 -6.65 0.89
C GLN A 270 5.72 -5.65 1.76
N ILE A 271 6.58 -6.17 2.63
CA ILE A 271 7.41 -5.36 3.53
C ILE A 271 8.83 -5.91 3.65
N GLY A 272 9.82 -5.03 3.76
CA GLY A 272 11.21 -5.42 3.96
C GLY A 272 11.53 -5.71 5.41
N GLU A 273 12.52 -6.56 5.67
CA GLU A 273 13.02 -6.84 7.02
C GLU A 273 13.61 -5.59 7.69
N TYR A 274 14.31 -4.76 6.92
CA TYR A 274 14.98 -3.56 7.41
C TYR A 274 14.21 -2.29 7.16
N ASP A 275 13.01 -2.39 6.59
CA ASP A 275 12.13 -1.25 6.33
C ASP A 275 11.72 -0.55 7.64
N THR A 276 11.91 0.77 7.69
CA THR A 276 11.59 1.60 8.86
C THR A 276 10.12 1.54 9.27
N VAL A 277 9.19 1.34 8.32
CA VAL A 277 7.74 1.34 8.60
C VAL A 277 7.16 -0.07 8.81
N ARG A 278 8.04 -1.08 8.91
CA ARG A 278 7.68 -2.50 8.98
C ARG A 278 6.66 -2.83 10.07
N GLU A 279 6.84 -2.31 11.27
CA GLU A 279 5.98 -2.64 12.42
C GLU A 279 4.54 -2.16 12.21
N GLY A 280 4.35 -1.00 11.56
CA GLY A 280 3.03 -0.51 11.18
C GLY A 280 2.33 -1.46 10.19
N ALA A 281 3.07 -2.05 9.24
CA ALA A 281 2.53 -3.03 8.30
C ALA A 281 2.15 -4.36 8.98
N LEU A 282 2.96 -4.84 9.93
CA LEU A 282 2.63 -6.03 10.72
C LEU A 282 1.38 -5.80 11.58
N LEU A 283 1.28 -4.63 12.20
CA LEU A 283 0.12 -4.26 13.01
C LEU A 283 -1.14 -4.19 12.15
N LEU A 284 -1.07 -3.53 10.99
CA LEU A 284 -2.15 -3.47 10.01
C LEU A 284 -2.61 -4.87 9.61
N ALA A 285 -1.69 -5.76 9.24
CA ALA A 285 -2.00 -7.13 8.83
C ALA A 285 -2.73 -7.90 9.94
N ALA A 286 -2.21 -7.82 11.17
CA ALA A 286 -2.82 -8.48 12.33
C ALA A 286 -4.22 -7.92 12.63
N ASN A 287 -4.40 -6.61 12.51
CA ASN A 287 -5.68 -5.94 12.73
C ASN A 287 -6.72 -6.30 11.66
N ALA A 288 -6.32 -6.31 10.39
CA ALA A 288 -7.16 -6.71 9.26
C ALA A 288 -7.60 -8.19 9.37
N LEU A 289 -6.67 -9.10 9.70
CA LEU A 289 -6.98 -10.51 9.96
C LEU A 289 -8.00 -10.68 11.10
N ARG A 290 -7.82 -9.98 12.23
CA ARG A 290 -8.79 -9.99 13.35
C ARG A 290 -10.17 -9.44 12.96
N SER A 291 -10.21 -8.57 11.96
CA SER A 291 -11.46 -8.00 11.43
C SER A 291 -12.12 -8.83 10.33
N GLY A 292 -11.59 -10.03 10.04
CA GLY A 292 -12.14 -10.95 9.03
C GLY A 292 -11.76 -10.62 7.59
N VAL A 293 -10.75 -9.77 7.37
CA VAL A 293 -10.23 -9.45 6.04
C VAL A 293 -9.28 -10.55 5.58
N GLU A 294 -9.37 -10.92 4.29
CA GLU A 294 -8.36 -11.78 3.67
C GLU A 294 -7.04 -11.01 3.53
N VAL A 295 -5.98 -11.46 4.20
CA VAL A 295 -4.67 -10.82 4.16
C VAL A 295 -3.62 -11.82 3.71
N THR A 296 -2.85 -11.46 2.69
CA THR A 296 -1.57 -12.09 2.35
C THR A 296 -0.46 -11.10 2.68
N MET A 297 0.51 -11.53 3.46
CA MET A 297 1.67 -10.70 3.80
C MET A 297 2.95 -11.46 3.48
N GLU A 298 3.86 -10.80 2.77
CA GLU A 298 5.18 -11.29 2.44
C GLU A 298 6.23 -10.38 3.09
N GLY A 299 6.92 -10.93 4.09
CA GLY A 299 8.13 -10.32 4.63
C GLY A 299 9.34 -10.73 3.78
N TRP A 300 10.13 -9.75 3.35
CA TRP A 300 11.28 -9.96 2.48
C TRP A 300 12.58 -9.79 3.26
N PRO A 301 13.34 -10.88 3.51
CA PRO A 301 14.62 -10.81 4.21
C PRO A 301 15.61 -9.88 3.52
N GLY A 302 16.30 -9.05 4.30
CA GLY A 302 17.29 -8.10 3.80
C GLY A 302 16.75 -6.90 2.99
N MET A 303 15.45 -6.85 2.68
CA MET A 303 14.87 -5.75 1.89
C MET A 303 14.58 -4.50 2.73
N ILE A 304 14.46 -3.38 2.03
CA ILE A 304 14.47 -2.00 2.52
C ILE A 304 13.31 -1.21 1.92
N GLN A 305 12.98 -0.02 2.43
CA GLN A 305 11.87 0.79 1.89
C GLN A 305 11.97 0.97 0.36
N GLY A 306 10.85 0.78 -0.37
CA GLY A 306 10.72 1.13 -1.78
C GLY A 306 11.47 0.24 -2.78
N TRP A 307 12.04 -0.89 -2.37
CA TRP A 307 12.89 -1.73 -3.24
C TRP A 307 12.21 -2.18 -4.54
N HIS A 308 10.88 -2.24 -4.57
CA HIS A 308 10.08 -2.57 -5.76
C HIS A 308 10.37 -1.67 -6.97
N GLY A 309 10.78 -0.43 -6.74
CA GLY A 309 11.12 0.53 -7.78
C GLY A 309 12.41 0.21 -8.53
N LEU A 310 13.26 -0.68 -7.99
CA LEU A 310 14.59 -1.00 -8.52
C LEU A 310 14.58 -2.04 -9.66
N VAL A 311 13.41 -2.31 -10.23
CA VAL A 311 13.24 -3.22 -11.38
C VAL A 311 14.01 -2.72 -12.60
N ASN A 312 14.05 -1.40 -12.82
CA ASN A 312 14.72 -0.80 -13.97
C ASN A 312 16.25 -0.95 -13.89
N GLU A 313 16.80 -0.98 -12.68
CA GLU A 313 18.20 -1.29 -12.36
C GLU A 313 18.50 -2.79 -12.40
N ARG A 314 17.50 -3.62 -12.69
CA ARG A 314 17.61 -5.08 -12.75
C ARG A 314 18.02 -5.71 -11.41
N VAL A 315 17.62 -5.10 -10.30
CA VAL A 315 17.80 -5.71 -8.97
C VAL A 315 16.97 -6.99 -8.90
N PRO A 316 17.58 -8.17 -8.71
CA PRO A 316 16.88 -9.45 -8.75
C PRO A 316 15.73 -9.55 -7.74
N GLU A 317 15.91 -9.00 -6.55
CA GLU A 317 14.91 -9.02 -5.48
C GLU A 317 13.69 -8.15 -5.81
N ALA A 318 13.90 -7.00 -6.48
CA ALA A 318 12.82 -6.17 -6.97
C ALA A 318 12.00 -6.91 -8.03
N ILE A 319 12.67 -7.53 -9.01
CA ILE A 319 12.03 -8.35 -10.05
C ILE A 319 11.24 -9.51 -9.43
N ALA A 320 11.84 -10.21 -8.46
CA ALA A 320 11.21 -11.34 -7.79
C ALA A 320 9.95 -10.93 -6.99
N ALA A 321 9.97 -9.76 -6.34
CA ALA A 321 8.84 -9.24 -5.57
C ALA A 321 7.57 -9.07 -6.43
N TRP A 322 7.72 -8.64 -7.67
CA TRP A 322 6.59 -8.46 -8.59
C TRP A 322 5.91 -9.75 -9.04
N ALA A 323 6.56 -10.92 -8.92
CA ALA A 323 5.95 -12.20 -9.28
C ALA A 323 4.72 -12.52 -8.40
N GLY A 324 4.86 -12.33 -7.09
CA GLY A 324 3.77 -12.52 -6.13
C GLY A 324 2.66 -11.48 -6.30
N ILE A 325 3.04 -10.21 -6.49
CA ILE A 325 2.12 -9.09 -6.78
C ILE A 325 1.28 -9.40 -8.02
N ARG A 326 1.91 -9.76 -9.15
CA ARG A 326 1.22 -10.10 -10.39
C ARG A 326 0.24 -11.24 -10.18
N LYS A 327 0.69 -12.33 -9.55
CA LYS A 327 -0.14 -13.50 -9.28
C LYS A 327 -1.38 -13.14 -8.47
N PHE A 328 -1.22 -12.33 -7.42
CA PHE A 328 -2.34 -11.89 -6.59
C PHE A 328 -3.30 -10.97 -7.35
N ALA A 329 -2.78 -9.96 -8.05
CA ALA A 329 -3.58 -9.06 -8.88
C ALA A 329 -4.43 -9.84 -9.88
N HIS A 330 -3.81 -10.74 -10.64
CA HIS A 330 -4.49 -11.56 -11.66
C HIS A 330 -5.55 -12.48 -11.05
N ALA A 331 -5.28 -13.08 -9.89
CA ALA A 331 -6.23 -13.96 -9.22
C ALA A 331 -7.47 -13.24 -8.68
N LYS A 332 -7.37 -11.93 -8.36
CA LYS A 332 -8.48 -11.16 -7.78
C LYS A 332 -9.28 -10.38 -8.81
N THR A 333 -8.64 -9.90 -9.88
CA THR A 333 -9.31 -9.13 -10.93
C THR A 333 -10.09 -10.02 -11.89
N ARG A 334 -11.21 -9.52 -12.41
CA ARG A 334 -11.96 -10.17 -13.50
C ARG A 334 -11.44 -9.81 -14.90
N GLY A 335 -10.54 -8.83 -15.00
CA GLY A 335 -9.96 -8.39 -16.27
C GLY A 335 -9.08 -9.48 -16.89
N THR A 336 -9.22 -9.69 -18.19
CA THR A 336 -8.35 -10.58 -18.98
C THR A 336 -7.17 -9.79 -19.52
N ALA A 337 -5.96 -10.37 -19.44
CA ALA A 337 -4.88 -9.98 -20.35
C ALA A 337 -5.34 -10.31 -21.77
N ALA A 338 -5.18 -9.41 -22.74
CA ALA A 338 -5.47 -9.75 -24.13
C ALA A 338 -4.62 -10.96 -24.53
N SER A 339 -5.26 -12.02 -25.02
CA SER A 339 -4.56 -13.20 -25.52
C SER A 339 -3.61 -12.75 -26.63
N SER A 340 -2.31 -13.00 -26.44
CA SER A 340 -1.31 -12.79 -27.47
C SER A 340 -1.73 -13.59 -28.70
N HIS A 341 -2.25 -12.90 -29.72
CA HIS A 341 -2.43 -13.49 -31.04
C HIS A 341 -1.02 -13.66 -31.61
N THR A 342 -0.44 -14.84 -31.44
CA THR A 342 0.61 -15.33 -32.30
C THR A 342 -0.03 -15.60 -33.67
N GLY A 343 0.05 -14.61 -34.55
CA GLY A 343 -0.18 -14.76 -35.99
C GLY A 343 1.14 -14.98 -36.71
#